data_AF-A0A9P9ITE4-F1
#
_entry.id   AF-A0A9P9ITE4-F1
#
_cell.length_a   1.000
_cell.length_b   1.000
_cell.length_c   1.000
_cell.angle_alpha   90.00
_cell.angle_beta   90.00
_cell.angle_gamma   90.00
#
_symmetry.space_group_name_H-M   'P 1'
#
loop_
_entity.id
_entity.type
_entity.pdbx_description
1 polymer ?
#
loop_
_entity_poly.entity_id
_entity_poly.type
_entity_poly.pdbx_seq_one_letter_code
_entity_poly.pdbx_strand_id
1 'polypeptide(L)'
;IDERREAPYISNAIRTPRYTIWDFLPHQLLFQPSRLAHAYLMVVAILQVTPGLSTTGKFTIIIPLTIFVFLVIPKEGYYDWIRCRADVAENSQPVFVLRHTTSGPQSEAEYQGSSQFGCLQWVQTSWEDIGVGEIVKLARDKDVPADIVVIYASGDSGRAYVDTMALDGETNLKPKQPPANILGCSTIQGSADPRADFNIEDPNADLYRFDSTVTANGRILPMKMDEVIYRGCTIRNTTAVVGMVVNTGEKCKIRMNAKQTTR
;
A
#
# COMPACT_ATOMS: atom_id res chain seq x y z
N ILE A 1 -8.86 -6.57 -15.15
CA ILE A 1 -8.71 -5.36 -16.00
C ILE A 1 -9.70 -4.35 -15.43
N ASP A 2 -9.29 -3.09 -15.27
CA ASP A 2 -10.15 -1.99 -14.87
C ASP A 2 -11.09 -1.66 -16.03
N GLU A 3 -12.37 -2.00 -15.91
CA GLU A 3 -13.37 -1.84 -16.99
C GLU A 3 -13.58 -0.37 -17.38
N ARG A 4 -13.28 0.58 -16.49
CA ARG A 4 -13.43 2.01 -16.77
C ARG A 4 -12.26 2.58 -17.58
N ARG A 5 -11.07 1.98 -17.44
CA ARG A 5 -9.81 2.51 -18.01
C ARG A 5 -9.21 1.60 -19.08
N GLU A 6 -9.81 0.43 -19.31
CA GLU A 6 -9.32 -0.62 -20.22
C GLU A 6 -7.85 -1.00 -19.96
N ALA A 7 -7.40 -0.86 -18.71
CA ALA A 7 -6.02 -1.05 -18.29
C ALA A 7 -5.94 -2.02 -17.11
N PRO A 8 -4.81 -2.73 -16.92
CA PRO A 8 -4.62 -3.53 -15.71
C PRO A 8 -4.62 -2.64 -14.46
N TYR A 9 -5.13 -3.17 -13.35
CA TYR A 9 -4.95 -2.54 -12.04
C TYR A 9 -3.46 -2.47 -11.72
N ILE A 10 -3.06 -1.46 -10.94
CA ILE A 10 -1.66 -1.32 -10.53
C ILE A 10 -1.31 -2.38 -9.48
N SER A 11 -0.03 -2.77 -9.42
CA SER A 11 0.49 -3.65 -8.36
C SER A 11 0.35 -3.00 -6.99
N ASN A 12 0.22 -3.83 -5.94
CA ASN A 12 0.22 -3.37 -4.56
C ASN A 12 1.64 -3.09 -4.00
N ALA A 13 2.68 -3.31 -4.82
CA ALA A 13 4.05 -2.97 -4.45
C ALA A 13 4.22 -1.47 -4.21
N ILE A 14 4.85 -1.13 -3.09
CA ILE A 14 5.25 0.24 -2.76
C ILE A 14 6.69 0.47 -3.21
N ARG A 15 6.93 1.67 -3.75
CA ARG A 15 8.27 2.17 -4.06
C ARG A 15 8.45 3.61 -3.58
N THR A 16 9.36 3.80 -2.63
CA THR A 16 9.80 5.07 -2.05
C THR A 16 11.24 5.50 -2.41
N PRO A 17 12.16 4.61 -2.88
CA PRO A 17 13.45 5.02 -3.42
C PRO A 17 13.31 6.01 -4.57
N ARG A 18 14.07 7.09 -4.48
CA ARG A 18 14.06 8.17 -5.48
C ARG A 18 14.95 7.85 -6.67
N TYR A 19 15.97 7.02 -6.48
CA TYR A 19 16.98 6.78 -7.49
C TYR A 19 16.98 5.31 -7.91
N THR A 20 17.39 5.07 -9.16
CA THR A 20 17.89 3.77 -9.57
C THR A 20 19.40 3.76 -9.37
N ILE A 21 20.02 2.57 -9.37
CA ILE A 21 21.48 2.43 -9.26
C ILE A 21 22.20 3.26 -10.35
N TRP A 22 21.61 3.33 -11.55
CA TRP A 22 22.19 4.02 -12.71
C TRP A 22 21.94 5.53 -12.70
N ASP A 23 20.77 5.96 -12.23
CA ASP A 23 20.38 7.37 -12.25
C ASP A 23 20.86 8.14 -11.01
N PHE A 24 21.30 7.44 -9.97
CA PHE A 24 21.73 8.04 -8.70
C PHE A 24 22.80 9.11 -8.90
N LEU A 25 23.95 8.75 -9.47
CA LEU A 25 25.08 9.68 -9.55
C LEU A 25 24.80 10.88 -10.49
N PRO A 26 24.27 10.71 -11.71
CA PRO A 26 23.91 11.85 -12.57
C PRO A 26 22.90 12.80 -11.90
N HIS A 27 21.87 12.27 -11.24
CA HIS A 27 20.88 13.11 -10.55
C HIS A 27 21.49 13.85 -9.36
N GLN A 28 22.35 13.18 -8.58
CA GLN A 28 23.04 13.80 -7.45
C GLN A 28 24.04 14.88 -7.87
N LEU A 29 24.52 14.91 -9.11
CA LEU A 29 25.39 15.99 -9.57
C LEU A 29 24.59 17.16 -10.15
N LEU A 30 23.49 16.88 -10.85
CA LEU A 30 22.68 17.90 -11.53
C LEU A 30 21.69 18.62 -10.61
N PHE A 31 21.05 17.90 -9.68
CA PHE A 31 19.94 18.44 -8.88
C PHE A 31 20.28 18.76 -7.42
N GLN A 32 21.47 18.38 -6.95
CA GLN A 32 21.94 18.75 -5.62
C GLN A 32 21.99 20.26 -5.36
N PRO A 33 22.36 21.15 -6.31
CA PRO A 33 22.33 22.60 -6.08
C PRO A 33 20.90 23.17 -5.95
N SER A 34 19.84 22.38 -6.15
CA SER A 34 18.48 22.84 -5.84
C SER A 34 18.26 23.13 -4.35
N ARG A 35 19.14 22.63 -3.46
CA ARG A 35 19.14 23.03 -2.04
C ARG A 35 20.07 24.21 -1.82
N LEU A 36 19.57 25.26 -1.17
CA LEU A 36 20.29 26.53 -0.92
C LEU A 36 21.73 26.33 -0.39
N ALA A 37 21.91 25.46 0.61
CA ALA A 37 23.23 25.19 1.20
C ALA A 37 24.22 24.56 0.19
N HIS A 38 23.73 23.69 -0.68
CA HIS A 38 24.55 23.03 -1.70
C HIS A 38 24.82 23.97 -2.89
N ALA A 39 23.85 24.79 -3.28
CA ALA A 39 24.05 25.87 -4.25
C ALA A 39 25.14 26.84 -3.79
N TYR A 40 25.09 27.29 -2.53
CA TYR A 40 26.11 28.16 -1.95
C TYR A 40 27.50 27.55 -2.06
N LEU A 41 27.68 26.29 -1.63
CA LEU A 41 28.95 25.59 -1.71
C LEU A 41 29.43 25.41 -3.16
N MET A 42 28.51 25.16 -4.09
CA MET A 42 28.83 25.05 -5.52
C MET A 42 29.31 26.38 -6.11
N VAL A 43 28.65 27.49 -5.79
CA VAL A 43 29.07 28.84 -6.23
C VAL A 43 30.44 29.19 -5.67
N VAL A 44 30.66 28.96 -4.37
CA VAL A 44 31.96 29.17 -3.73
C VAL A 44 33.03 28.30 -4.39
N ALA A 45 32.73 27.04 -4.70
CA ALA A 45 33.65 26.15 -5.39
C ALA A 45 34.02 26.65 -6.80
N ILE A 46 33.05 27.14 -7.58
CA ILE A 46 33.29 27.70 -8.94
C ILE A 46 34.18 28.95 -8.86
N LEU A 47 33.87 29.87 -7.93
CA LEU A 47 34.66 31.08 -7.72
C LEU A 47 36.09 30.77 -7.31
N GLN A 48 36.28 29.73 -6.50
CA GLN A 48 37.59 29.29 -6.02
C GLN A 48 38.41 28.58 -7.12
N VAL A 49 37.79 27.78 -7.98
CA VAL A 49 38.47 27.05 -9.07
C VAL A 49 38.92 27.97 -10.21
N THR A 50 38.26 29.12 -10.39
CA THR A 50 38.56 30.04 -11.49
C THR A 50 39.94 30.72 -11.30
N PRO A 51 40.90 30.49 -12.20
CA PRO A 51 42.25 31.05 -12.07
C PRO A 51 42.18 32.59 -12.13
N GLY A 52 42.85 33.26 -11.19
CA GLY A 52 42.91 34.72 -11.10
C GLY A 52 41.87 35.35 -10.17
N LEU A 53 40.81 34.63 -9.76
CA LEU A 53 39.84 35.11 -8.75
C LEU A 53 40.20 34.65 -7.33
N SER A 54 40.85 33.49 -7.18
CA SER A 54 41.31 32.99 -5.90
C SER A 54 42.79 33.32 -5.66
N THR A 55 43.09 33.86 -4.48
CA THR A 55 44.45 34.09 -3.98
C THR A 55 44.99 32.89 -3.19
N THR A 56 44.19 31.83 -3.04
CA THR A 56 44.48 30.66 -2.19
C THR A 56 45.00 29.48 -3.02
N GLY A 57 45.78 28.59 -2.39
CA GLY A 57 46.41 27.44 -3.07
C GLY A 57 45.42 26.39 -3.61
N LYS A 58 45.83 25.63 -4.64
CA LYS A 58 44.99 24.59 -5.27
C LYS A 58 44.43 23.56 -4.28
N PHE A 59 45.22 23.19 -3.26
CA PHE A 59 44.82 22.20 -2.26
C PHE A 59 43.69 22.68 -1.33
N THR A 60 43.69 23.96 -0.96
CA THR A 60 42.64 24.51 -0.07
C THR A 60 41.26 24.56 -0.74
N ILE A 61 41.21 24.41 -2.07
CA ILE A 61 39.98 24.41 -2.88
C ILE A 61 39.49 22.97 -3.11
N ILE A 62 40.41 22.08 -3.51
CA ILE A 62 40.08 20.68 -3.81
C ILE A 62 39.63 19.95 -2.54
N ILE A 63 40.29 20.18 -1.40
CA ILE A 63 40.02 19.44 -0.16
C ILE A 63 38.57 19.62 0.31
N PRO A 64 38.02 20.85 0.50
CA PRO A 64 36.64 21.02 0.96
C PRO A 64 35.58 20.48 -0.01
N LEU A 65 35.78 20.69 -1.32
CA LEU A 65 34.86 20.19 -2.36
C LEU A 65 34.83 18.66 -2.38
N THR A 66 36.00 18.04 -2.24
CA THR A 66 36.15 16.58 -2.18
C THR A 66 35.41 16.05 -0.96
N ILE A 67 35.65 16.60 0.23
CA ILE A 67 34.96 16.20 1.46
C ILE A 67 33.44 16.34 1.31
N PHE A 68 32.95 17.43 0.70
CA PHE A 68 31.52 17.62 0.45
C PHE A 68 30.93 16.51 -0.41
N VAL A 69 31.54 16.22 -1.56
CA VAL A 69 31.10 15.15 -2.47
C VAL A 69 31.12 13.78 -1.76
N PHE A 70 32.18 13.50 -1.02
CA PHE A 70 32.36 12.23 -0.30
C PHE A 70 31.49 12.07 0.95
N LEU A 71 30.93 13.14 1.51
CA LEU A 71 30.00 13.04 2.65
C LEU A 71 28.54 13.11 2.22
N VAL A 72 28.21 14.03 1.31
CA VAL A 72 26.81 14.35 1.00
C VAL A 72 26.21 13.33 0.05
N ILE A 73 26.91 12.95 -1.02
CA ILE A 73 26.40 11.99 -1.99
C ILE A 73 26.25 10.61 -1.34
N PRO A 74 27.26 10.03 -0.66
CA PRO A 74 27.10 8.74 0.00
C PRO A 74 26.02 8.72 1.08
N LYS A 75 25.86 9.82 1.83
CA LYS A 75 24.77 9.96 2.81
C LYS A 75 23.39 9.87 2.16
N GLU A 76 23.16 10.57 1.05
CA GLU A 76 21.88 10.48 0.32
C GLU A 76 21.64 9.06 -0.22
N GLY A 77 22.70 8.41 -0.75
CA GLY A 77 22.64 7.02 -1.19
C GLY A 77 22.32 6.04 -0.05
N TYR A 78 22.93 6.23 1.12
CA TYR A 78 22.64 5.43 2.31
C TYR A 78 21.17 5.56 2.76
N TYR A 79 20.63 6.77 2.76
CA TYR A 79 19.21 6.96 3.09
C TYR A 79 18.27 6.36 2.04
N ASP A 80 18.61 6.46 0.75
CA ASP A 80 17.79 5.82 -0.29
C ASP A 80 17.85 4.28 -0.22
N TRP A 81 19.00 3.72 0.18
CA TRP A 81 19.12 2.29 0.47
C TRP A 81 18.27 1.85 1.68
N ILE A 82 18.23 2.65 2.76
CA ILE A 82 17.34 2.39 3.90
C ILE A 82 15.88 2.35 3.45
N ARG A 83 15.46 3.29 2.59
CA ARG A 83 14.11 3.30 2.00
C ARG A 83 13.83 2.04 1.21
N CYS A 84 14.76 1.63 0.35
CA CYS A 84 14.63 0.39 -0.43
C CYS A 84 14.46 -0.83 0.48
N ARG A 85 15.23 -0.90 1.57
CA ARG A 85 15.12 -2.01 2.53
C ARG A 85 13.78 -1.99 3.27
N ALA A 86 13.28 -0.81 3.63
CA ALA A 86 11.97 -0.67 4.26
C ALA A 86 10.84 -1.11 3.32
N ASP A 87 10.89 -0.70 2.05
CA ASP A 87 9.92 -1.11 1.03
C ASP A 87 9.90 -2.63 0.82
N VAL A 88 11.08 -3.26 0.72
CA VAL A 88 11.17 -4.72 0.57
C VAL A 88 10.52 -5.41 1.78
N ALA A 89 10.79 -4.92 2.99
CA ALA A 89 10.22 -5.48 4.21
C ALA A 89 8.70 -5.31 4.29
N GLU A 90 8.15 -4.21 3.78
CA GLU A 90 6.71 -3.95 3.71
C GLU A 90 6.03 -4.78 2.62
N ASN A 91 6.60 -4.82 1.42
CA ASN A 91 6.08 -5.58 0.28
C ASN A 91 6.09 -7.10 0.53
N SER A 92 7.07 -7.60 1.29
CA SER A 92 7.18 -9.02 1.65
C SER A 92 6.30 -9.43 2.83
N GLN A 93 5.51 -8.53 3.43
CA GLN A 93 4.63 -8.90 4.54
C GLN A 93 3.61 -9.97 4.09
N PRO A 94 3.31 -10.97 4.94
CA PRO A 94 2.38 -12.03 4.57
C PRO A 94 0.91 -11.62 4.78
N VAL A 95 0.04 -12.08 3.89
CA VAL A 95 -1.41 -11.99 4.01
C VAL A 95 -2.07 -13.25 3.43
N PHE A 96 -3.22 -13.65 3.97
CA PHE A 96 -4.00 -14.75 3.43
C PHE A 96 -4.99 -14.25 2.39
N VAL A 97 -4.98 -14.85 1.20
CA VAL A 97 -5.91 -14.59 0.10
C VAL A 97 -6.75 -15.84 -0.18
N LEU A 98 -8.03 -15.67 -0.51
CA LEU A 98 -8.89 -16.76 -0.93
C LEU A 98 -8.63 -17.09 -2.41
N ARG A 99 -8.16 -18.30 -2.70
CA ARG A 99 -7.92 -18.77 -4.08
C ARG A 99 -8.71 -20.04 -4.38
N HIS A 100 -9.07 -20.21 -5.64
CA HIS A 100 -9.70 -21.42 -6.14
C HIS A 100 -8.61 -22.44 -6.50
N THR A 101 -8.55 -23.54 -5.76
CA THR A 101 -7.59 -24.61 -6.03
C THR A 101 -8.25 -25.66 -6.91
N THR A 102 -7.72 -25.87 -8.12
CA THR A 102 -8.16 -26.97 -9.02
C THR A 102 -7.46 -28.30 -8.72
N SER A 103 -6.46 -28.32 -7.83
CA SER A 103 -5.65 -29.50 -7.50
C SER A 103 -5.45 -29.60 -5.99
N GLY A 104 -6.34 -30.28 -5.29
CA GLY A 104 -6.06 -30.74 -3.94
C GLY A 104 -4.96 -31.82 -3.97
N PRO A 105 -4.08 -31.90 -2.95
CA PRO A 105 -3.31 -33.12 -2.75
C PRO A 105 -4.28 -34.28 -2.58
N GLN A 106 -3.98 -35.41 -3.22
CA GLN A 106 -4.64 -36.69 -2.95
C GLN A 106 -4.38 -37.09 -1.49
N SER A 107 -5.14 -36.53 -0.55
CA SER A 107 -5.38 -37.21 0.70
C SER A 107 -6.41 -38.29 0.41
N GLU A 108 -5.96 -39.53 0.31
CA GLU A 108 -6.78 -40.75 0.30
C GLU A 108 -7.62 -40.79 1.59
N ALA A 109 -8.77 -40.11 1.56
CA ALA A 109 -9.85 -40.34 2.50
C ALA A 109 -11.14 -40.20 1.71
N GLU A 110 -11.68 -41.35 1.35
CA GLU A 110 -12.94 -41.54 0.64
C GLU A 110 -14.08 -40.73 1.27
N TYR A 111 -14.77 -39.94 0.46
CA TYR A 111 -16.20 -39.71 0.65
C TYR A 111 -16.88 -39.51 -0.72
N GLN A 112 -17.76 -40.44 -1.07
CA GLN A 112 -18.61 -40.37 -2.25
C GLN A 112 -19.67 -39.28 -2.05
N GLY A 113 -19.58 -38.21 -2.83
CA GLY A 113 -20.58 -37.14 -2.83
C GLY A 113 -20.16 -35.99 -3.75
N SER A 114 -20.73 -35.99 -4.96
CA SER A 114 -20.63 -34.98 -6.02
C SER A 114 -20.34 -33.53 -5.57
N SER A 115 -19.21 -32.96 -6.02
CA SER A 115 -19.13 -31.54 -6.42
C SER A 115 -17.90 -31.30 -7.31
N GLN A 116 -18.13 -30.96 -8.59
CA GLN A 116 -17.13 -30.45 -9.54
C GLN A 116 -16.68 -29.00 -9.22
N PHE A 117 -16.86 -28.55 -7.98
CA PHE A 117 -16.51 -27.20 -7.54
C PHE A 117 -15.13 -27.26 -6.89
N GLY A 118 -14.13 -26.56 -7.45
CA GLY A 118 -12.82 -26.49 -6.82
C GLY A 118 -12.94 -25.91 -5.42
N CYS A 119 -12.18 -26.45 -4.48
CA CYS A 119 -12.24 -26.00 -3.11
C CYS A 119 -11.59 -24.62 -3.00
N LEU A 120 -12.35 -23.64 -2.48
CA LEU A 120 -11.78 -22.36 -2.08
C LEU A 120 -10.87 -22.60 -0.88
N GLN A 121 -9.62 -22.17 -0.97
CA GLN A 121 -8.61 -22.34 0.07
C GLN A 121 -7.93 -21.01 0.37
N TRP A 122 -7.59 -20.81 1.64
CA TRP A 122 -6.77 -19.69 2.08
C TRP A 122 -5.30 -19.97 1.77
N VAL A 123 -4.71 -19.16 0.91
CA VAL A 123 -3.31 -19.26 0.50
C VAL A 123 -2.57 -18.03 1.03
N GLN A 124 -1.41 -18.24 1.64
CA GLN A 124 -0.55 -17.15 2.08
C GLN A 124 0.21 -16.57 0.88
N THR A 125 0.21 -15.24 0.75
CA THR A 125 0.92 -14.50 -0.30
C THR A 125 1.55 -13.24 0.30
N SER A 126 2.38 -12.55 -0.49
CA SER A 126 3.03 -11.30 -0.11
C SER A 126 2.09 -10.11 -0.32
N TRP A 127 2.39 -8.97 0.32
CA TRP A 127 1.62 -7.76 0.09
C TRP A 127 1.79 -7.21 -1.33
N GLU A 128 2.93 -7.38 -1.99
CA GLU A 128 3.09 -6.91 -3.38
C GLU A 128 2.25 -7.68 -4.40
N ASP A 129 1.92 -8.94 -4.09
CA ASP A 129 1.21 -9.86 -4.97
C ASP A 129 -0.33 -9.76 -4.88
N ILE A 130 -0.89 -8.96 -3.97
CA ILE A 130 -2.35 -8.81 -3.88
C ILE A 130 -2.92 -7.89 -4.97
N GLY A 131 -4.07 -8.27 -5.51
CA GLY A 131 -4.77 -7.55 -6.57
C GLY A 131 -6.15 -7.04 -6.16
N VAL A 132 -6.67 -6.05 -6.89
CA VAL A 132 -8.05 -5.57 -6.76
C VAL A 132 -9.03 -6.71 -7.07
N GLY A 133 -10.06 -6.87 -6.23
CA GLY A 133 -11.06 -7.92 -6.31
C GLY A 133 -10.69 -9.21 -5.55
N GLU A 134 -9.45 -9.36 -5.08
CA GLU A 134 -9.09 -10.49 -4.24
C GLU A 134 -9.66 -10.36 -2.83
N ILE A 135 -9.99 -11.50 -2.23
CA ILE A 135 -10.52 -11.58 -0.87
C ILE A 135 -9.37 -11.88 0.09
N VAL A 136 -9.10 -10.97 1.00
CA VAL A 136 -8.04 -11.09 2.01
C VAL A 136 -8.61 -11.41 3.38
N LYS A 137 -7.87 -12.18 4.18
CA LYS A 137 -8.13 -12.44 5.59
C LYS A 137 -7.02 -11.83 6.44
N LEU A 138 -7.42 -10.94 7.34
CA LEU A 138 -6.56 -10.25 8.29
C LEU A 138 -6.77 -10.79 9.69
N ALA A 139 -5.68 -10.93 10.44
CA ALA A 139 -5.70 -11.34 11.84
C ALA A 139 -5.65 -10.11 12.77
N ARG A 140 -5.92 -10.33 14.05
CA ARG A 140 -5.73 -9.32 15.09
C ARG A 140 -4.30 -8.77 15.08
N ASP A 141 -4.15 -7.48 15.37
CA ASP A 141 -2.89 -6.75 15.50
C ASP A 141 -2.03 -6.79 14.23
N LYS A 142 -2.68 -6.99 13.07
CA LYS A 142 -2.06 -6.90 11.76
C LYS A 142 -2.50 -5.65 11.04
N ASP A 143 -1.54 -5.07 10.33
CA ASP A 143 -1.77 -3.94 9.45
C ASP A 143 -2.51 -4.37 8.18
N VAL A 144 -3.26 -3.43 7.65
CA VAL A 144 -4.10 -3.65 6.47
C VAL A 144 -3.26 -3.39 5.21
N PRO A 145 -3.15 -4.36 4.27
CA PRO A 145 -2.21 -4.31 3.15
C PRO A 145 -2.65 -3.39 2.00
N ALA A 146 -3.94 -3.07 1.90
CA ALA A 146 -4.54 -2.35 0.78
C ALA A 146 -5.88 -1.75 1.24
N ASP A 147 -6.50 -0.87 0.47
CA ASP A 147 -7.85 -0.42 0.83
C ASP A 147 -8.82 -1.58 0.57
N ILE A 148 -9.59 -1.96 1.59
CA ILE A 148 -10.51 -3.10 1.55
C ILE A 148 -11.92 -2.70 1.96
N VAL A 149 -12.90 -3.34 1.35
CA VAL A 149 -14.29 -3.33 1.83
C VAL A 149 -14.50 -4.52 2.75
N VAL A 150 -15.10 -4.30 3.91
CA VAL A 150 -15.36 -5.36 4.90
C VAL A 150 -16.47 -6.28 4.40
N ILE A 151 -16.21 -7.59 4.41
CA ILE A 151 -17.21 -8.62 4.06
C ILE A 151 -17.65 -9.35 5.32
N TYR A 152 -16.71 -9.62 6.22
CA TYR A 152 -16.96 -10.31 7.48
C TYR A 152 -16.00 -9.80 8.55
N ALA A 153 -16.50 -9.73 9.78
CA ALA A 153 -15.71 -9.43 10.95
C ALA A 153 -16.15 -10.34 12.10
N SER A 154 -15.17 -10.86 12.86
CA SER A 154 -15.42 -11.77 13.97
C SER A 154 -15.66 -11.07 15.32
N GLY A 155 -15.63 -9.74 15.37
CA GLY A 155 -15.81 -8.99 16.60
C GLY A 155 -17.28 -8.91 17.02
N ASP A 156 -17.51 -8.30 18.18
CA ASP A 156 -18.83 -8.24 18.79
C ASP A 156 -19.84 -7.57 17.83
N SER A 157 -21.02 -8.19 17.71
CA SER A 157 -22.08 -7.76 16.78
C SER A 157 -21.65 -7.71 15.30
N GLY A 158 -20.64 -8.50 14.89
CA GLY A 158 -20.18 -8.57 13.49
C GLY A 158 -19.39 -7.35 13.04
N ARG A 159 -18.76 -6.63 14.00
CA ARG A 159 -17.93 -5.45 13.72
C ARG A 159 -16.45 -5.76 13.88
N ALA A 160 -15.64 -5.04 13.13
CA ALA A 160 -14.19 -4.93 13.33
C ALA A 160 -13.88 -3.60 14.01
N TYR A 161 -12.78 -3.55 14.76
CA TYR A 161 -12.24 -2.29 15.26
C TYR A 161 -10.89 -2.03 14.62
N VAL A 162 -10.66 -0.80 14.18
CA VAL A 162 -9.41 -0.42 13.53
C VAL A 162 -8.79 0.78 14.21
N ASP A 163 -7.47 0.73 14.34
CA ASP A 163 -6.62 1.84 14.75
C ASP A 163 -6.25 2.66 13.50
N THR A 164 -6.48 3.98 13.54
CA THR A 164 -6.20 4.90 12.43
C THR A 164 -5.05 5.87 12.72
N MET A 165 -4.26 5.63 13.77
CA MET A 165 -3.17 6.51 14.19
C MET A 165 -2.21 6.85 13.04
N ALA A 166 -1.93 5.92 12.13
CA ALA A 166 -1.03 6.16 10.99
C ALA A 166 -1.64 7.02 9.88
N LEU A 167 -2.96 7.20 9.85
CA LEU A 167 -3.69 7.94 8.81
C LEU A 167 -3.98 9.38 9.24
N ASP A 168 -4.61 9.54 10.41
CA ASP A 168 -5.13 10.83 10.90
C ASP A 168 -4.64 11.18 12.31
N GLY A 169 -3.86 10.31 12.97
CA GLY A 169 -3.36 10.53 14.32
C GLY A 169 -4.42 10.36 15.41
N GLU A 170 -5.63 9.91 15.09
CA GLU A 170 -6.65 9.61 16.08
C GLU A 170 -6.28 8.35 16.88
N THR A 171 -6.47 8.39 18.20
CA THR A 171 -6.15 7.28 19.12
C THR A 171 -7.35 6.38 19.41
N ASN A 172 -8.54 6.81 19.02
CA ASN A 172 -9.77 6.06 19.26
C ASN A 172 -9.93 4.97 18.19
N LEU A 173 -10.33 3.78 18.63
CA LEU A 173 -10.66 2.70 17.71
C LEU A 173 -11.94 3.04 16.92
N LYS A 174 -11.86 2.97 15.60
CA LYS A 174 -13.01 3.19 14.72
C LYS A 174 -13.72 1.86 14.46
N PRO A 175 -15.03 1.74 14.72
CA PRO A 175 -15.78 0.55 14.37
C PRO A 175 -15.98 0.48 12.85
N LYS A 176 -15.86 -0.72 12.30
CA LYS A 176 -16.03 -1.05 10.89
C LYS A 176 -16.93 -2.27 10.79
N GLN A 177 -17.80 -2.34 9.78
CA GLN A 177 -18.78 -3.40 9.68
C GLN A 177 -19.04 -3.76 8.21
N PRO A 178 -19.40 -5.02 7.92
CA PRO A 178 -19.85 -5.37 6.59
C PRO A 178 -21.08 -4.54 6.19
N PRO A 179 -21.27 -4.25 4.88
CA PRO A 179 -22.50 -3.67 4.40
C PRO A 179 -23.69 -4.52 4.85
N ALA A 180 -24.73 -3.86 5.38
CA ALA A 180 -25.89 -4.55 5.97
C ALA A 180 -26.56 -5.56 5.00
N ASN A 181 -26.35 -5.37 3.70
CA ASN A 181 -26.95 -6.16 2.64
C ASN A 181 -26.17 -7.45 2.30
N ILE A 182 -24.98 -7.65 2.88
CA ILE A 182 -24.11 -8.82 2.70
C ILE A 182 -24.17 -9.76 3.91
N LEU A 183 -24.84 -9.34 5.00
CA LEU A 183 -24.97 -10.07 6.27
C LEU A 183 -25.56 -11.50 6.17
N GLY A 184 -26.08 -11.91 5.01
CA GLY A 184 -26.49 -13.30 4.74
C GLY A 184 -25.32 -14.27 4.52
N CYS A 185 -24.10 -13.79 4.27
CA CYS A 185 -22.89 -14.59 4.10
C CYS A 185 -22.22 -14.89 5.46
N SER A 186 -22.89 -15.65 6.33
CA SER A 186 -22.36 -16.02 7.65
C SER A 186 -21.23 -17.07 7.57
N THR A 187 -20.91 -17.59 6.39
CA THR A 187 -19.85 -18.58 6.17
C THR A 187 -19.20 -18.40 4.80
N ILE A 188 -17.87 -18.34 4.76
CA ILE A 188 -17.04 -18.28 3.52
C ILE A 188 -17.35 -19.45 2.56
N GLN A 189 -17.87 -20.56 3.08
CA GLN A 189 -18.26 -21.77 2.34
C GLN A 189 -19.78 -21.94 2.13
N GLY A 190 -20.61 -21.04 2.67
CA GLY A 190 -22.05 -21.26 2.80
C GLY A 190 -22.88 -20.07 2.34
N SER A 191 -22.87 -19.78 1.04
CA SER A 191 -24.01 -19.22 0.29
C SER A 191 -23.56 -18.98 -1.14
N ALA A 192 -23.91 -19.94 -1.99
CA ALA A 192 -23.89 -19.78 -3.44
C ALA A 192 -25.08 -18.89 -3.88
N ASP A 193 -25.12 -17.64 -3.43
CA ASP A 193 -25.92 -16.60 -4.08
C ASP A 193 -25.04 -15.37 -4.39
N PRO A 194 -24.33 -15.37 -5.54
CA PRO A 194 -23.04 -14.70 -5.68
C PRO A 194 -23.09 -13.45 -6.58
N ARG A 195 -23.97 -12.48 -6.30
CA ARG A 195 -24.05 -11.25 -7.12
C ARG A 195 -24.21 -9.99 -6.29
N ALA A 196 -23.18 -9.69 -5.50
CA ALA A 196 -22.96 -8.35 -4.98
C ALA A 196 -21.91 -7.66 -5.88
N ASP A 197 -22.35 -6.73 -6.72
CA ASP A 197 -21.45 -5.94 -7.58
C ASP A 197 -21.07 -4.66 -6.85
N PHE A 198 -19.77 -4.49 -6.58
CA PHE A 198 -19.25 -3.30 -5.91
C PHE A 198 -18.79 -2.29 -6.94
N ASN A 199 -19.42 -1.12 -6.91
CA ASN A 199 -19.09 0.00 -7.76
C ASN A 199 -18.38 1.06 -6.91
N ILE A 200 -17.06 0.98 -6.90
CA ILE A 200 -16.18 1.80 -6.05
C ILE A 200 -15.85 3.13 -6.74
N GLU A 201 -15.74 4.21 -5.95
CA GLU A 201 -15.27 5.52 -6.44
C GLU A 201 -13.88 5.47 -7.10
N ASP A 202 -13.53 6.49 -7.88
CA ASP A 202 -12.14 6.64 -8.33
C ASP A 202 -11.19 6.91 -7.15
N PRO A 203 -9.95 6.40 -7.19
CA PRO A 203 -8.95 6.65 -6.16
C PRO A 203 -8.78 8.16 -5.90
N ASN A 204 -8.89 8.56 -4.65
CA ASN A 204 -8.74 9.94 -4.18
C ASN A 204 -8.00 9.99 -2.84
N ALA A 205 -7.45 11.15 -2.49
CA ALA A 205 -6.65 11.34 -1.28
C ALA A 205 -7.47 11.75 -0.03
N ASP A 206 -8.79 11.92 -0.17
CA ASP A 206 -9.66 12.34 0.93
C ASP A 206 -10.03 11.12 1.78
N LEU A 207 -9.53 11.08 3.01
CA LEU A 207 -9.76 10.00 3.97
C LEU A 207 -11.21 9.95 4.47
N TYR A 208 -11.97 11.04 4.35
CA TYR A 208 -13.32 11.21 4.90
C TYR A 208 -14.43 11.13 3.84
N ARG A 209 -14.06 10.99 2.57
CA ARG A 209 -14.97 10.75 1.45
C ARG A 209 -14.94 9.29 0.99
N PHE A 210 -16.08 8.67 0.78
CA PHE A 210 -16.17 7.32 0.20
C PHE A 210 -17.52 7.14 -0.50
N ASP A 211 -17.57 7.56 -1.77
CA ASP A 211 -18.79 7.58 -2.57
C ASP A 211 -18.90 6.30 -3.41
N SER A 212 -19.12 5.17 -2.74
CA SER A 212 -19.24 3.86 -3.40
C SER A 212 -20.66 3.30 -3.29
N THR A 213 -21.01 2.38 -4.18
CA THR A 213 -22.31 1.70 -4.16
C THR A 213 -22.13 0.20 -4.26
N VAL A 214 -23.03 -0.55 -3.61
CA VAL A 214 -23.11 -2.00 -3.74
C VAL A 214 -24.45 -2.36 -4.36
N THR A 215 -24.41 -3.17 -5.41
CA THR A 215 -25.61 -3.71 -6.06
C THR A 215 -25.82 -5.12 -5.55
N ALA A 216 -26.83 -5.34 -4.72
CA ALA A 216 -27.19 -6.65 -4.20
C ALA A 216 -28.68 -6.91 -4.41
N ASN A 217 -29.05 -8.11 -4.86
CA ASN A 217 -30.45 -8.49 -5.14
C ASN A 217 -31.17 -7.49 -6.07
N GLY A 218 -30.46 -6.95 -7.07
CA GLY A 218 -30.99 -5.96 -8.03
C GLY A 218 -31.24 -4.56 -7.46
N ARG A 219 -30.80 -4.26 -6.23
CA ARG A 219 -30.90 -2.94 -5.60
C ARG A 219 -29.53 -2.32 -5.45
N ILE A 220 -29.40 -1.06 -5.88
CA ILE A 220 -28.20 -0.24 -5.70
C ILE A 220 -28.33 0.49 -4.37
N LEU A 221 -27.36 0.29 -3.49
CA LEU A 221 -27.34 0.88 -2.15
C LEU A 221 -26.03 1.63 -1.92
N PRO A 222 -26.08 2.84 -1.33
CA PRO A 222 -24.87 3.60 -1.03
C PRO A 222 -24.09 2.90 0.07
N MET A 223 -22.78 2.85 -0.10
CA MET A 223 -21.85 2.40 0.90
C MET A 223 -21.44 3.54 1.81
N LYS A 224 -20.98 3.19 3.00
CA LYS A 224 -20.60 4.14 4.04
C LYS A 224 -19.16 3.97 4.47
N MET A 225 -18.65 4.96 5.18
CA MET A 225 -17.28 4.95 5.70
C MET A 225 -17.00 3.87 6.75
N ASP A 226 -18.02 3.35 7.43
CA ASP A 226 -17.89 2.21 8.34
C ASP A 226 -17.68 0.89 7.59
N GLU A 227 -17.86 0.84 6.27
CA GLU A 227 -17.75 -0.40 5.48
C GLU A 227 -16.39 -0.58 4.79
N VAL A 228 -15.49 0.41 4.88
CA VAL A 228 -14.16 0.41 4.26
C VAL A 228 -13.05 0.54 5.30
N ILE A 229 -11.95 -0.20 5.11
CA ILE A 229 -10.72 -0.12 5.90
C ILE A 229 -9.57 0.21 4.96
N TYR A 230 -8.82 1.25 5.29
CA TYR A 230 -7.73 1.74 4.44
C TYR A 230 -6.38 1.12 4.79
N ARG A 231 -5.47 1.12 3.81
CA ARG A 231 -4.06 0.78 4.06
C ARG A 231 -3.48 1.69 5.14
N GLY A 232 -2.70 1.10 6.06
CA GLY A 232 -2.10 1.80 7.20
C GLY A 232 -2.93 1.73 8.48
N CYS A 233 -4.19 1.27 8.40
CA CYS A 233 -4.94 0.91 9.61
C CYS A 233 -4.41 -0.40 10.19
N THR A 234 -4.53 -0.57 11.51
CA THR A 234 -4.24 -1.83 12.21
C THR A 234 -5.52 -2.44 12.77
N ILE A 235 -5.75 -3.74 12.56
CA ILE A 235 -6.90 -4.44 13.14
C ILE A 235 -6.71 -4.59 14.65
N ARG A 236 -7.67 -4.13 15.46
CA ARG A 236 -7.65 -4.22 16.93
C ARG A 236 -8.93 -4.87 17.45
N ASN A 237 -8.87 -5.47 18.63
CA ASN A 237 -10.04 -6.03 19.33
C ASN A 237 -10.94 -6.97 18.49
N THR A 238 -10.41 -7.55 17.41
CA THR A 238 -11.14 -8.42 16.47
C THR A 238 -10.20 -9.52 16.03
N THR A 239 -10.63 -10.79 16.08
CA THR A 239 -9.73 -11.92 15.82
C THR A 239 -9.44 -12.13 14.34
N ALA A 240 -10.44 -11.90 13.49
CA ALA A 240 -10.36 -12.06 12.06
C ALA A 240 -11.27 -11.05 11.34
N VAL A 241 -10.75 -10.46 10.27
CA VAL A 241 -11.50 -9.62 9.33
C VAL A 241 -11.29 -10.21 7.94
N VAL A 242 -12.36 -10.34 7.17
CA VAL A 242 -12.31 -10.69 5.76
C VAL A 242 -12.81 -9.50 4.97
N GLY A 243 -12.06 -9.12 3.94
CA GLY A 243 -12.40 -8.00 3.09
C GLY A 243 -12.01 -8.22 1.64
N MET A 244 -12.65 -7.48 0.74
CA MET A 244 -12.30 -7.45 -0.67
C MET A 244 -11.40 -6.25 -0.95
N VAL A 245 -10.30 -6.46 -1.65
CA VAL A 245 -9.38 -5.39 -2.04
C VAL A 245 -10.03 -4.50 -3.10
N VAL A 246 -10.07 -3.19 -2.85
CA VAL A 246 -10.66 -2.20 -3.76
C VAL A 246 -9.63 -1.24 -4.37
N ASN A 247 -8.59 -0.84 -3.63
CA ASN A 247 -7.45 -0.10 -4.17
C ASN A 247 -6.14 -0.71 -3.72
N THR A 248 -5.13 -0.69 -4.59
CA THR A 248 -3.79 -1.24 -4.36
C THR A 248 -2.70 -0.19 -4.53
N GLY A 249 -1.58 -0.39 -3.84
CA GLY A 249 -0.32 0.31 -4.04
C GLY A 249 -0.46 1.83 -3.97
N GLU A 250 0.01 2.50 -5.02
CA GLU A 250 0.02 3.96 -5.12
C GLU A 250 -1.37 4.61 -5.27
N LYS A 251 -2.43 3.81 -5.42
CA LYS A 251 -3.84 4.26 -5.43
C LYS A 251 -4.50 4.17 -4.05
N CYS A 252 -3.87 3.57 -3.05
CA CYS A 252 -4.40 3.56 -1.69
C CYS A 252 -4.44 4.99 -1.12
N LYS A 253 -5.46 5.33 -0.33
CA LYS A 253 -5.67 6.72 0.12
C LYS A 253 -4.47 7.31 0.88
N ILE A 254 -3.87 6.53 1.79
CA ILE A 254 -2.67 6.94 2.54
C ILE A 254 -1.50 7.30 1.62
N ARG A 255 -1.34 6.59 0.49
CA ARG A 255 -0.27 6.81 -0.49
C ARG A 255 -0.54 8.04 -1.35
N MET A 256 -1.79 8.24 -1.75
CA MET A 256 -2.20 9.43 -2.48
C MET A 256 -2.03 10.69 -1.63
N ASN A 257 -2.34 10.62 -0.32
CA ASN A 257 -2.15 11.74 0.60
C ASN A 257 -0.66 12.07 0.81
N ALA A 258 0.19 11.05 1.05
CA ALA A 258 1.63 11.25 1.21
C ALA A 258 2.30 11.93 0.00
N LYS A 259 1.83 11.63 -1.22
CA LYS A 259 2.32 12.27 -2.46
C LYS A 259 1.94 13.73 -2.60
N GLN A 260 0.75 14.12 -2.12
CA GLN A 260 0.33 15.52 -2.14
C GLN A 260 1.18 16.39 -1.22
N THR A 261 1.49 15.88 -0.02
CA THR A 261 2.34 16.58 0.96
C THR A 261 3.80 16.75 0.50
N THR A 262 4.24 15.99 -0.50
CA THR A 262 5.64 16.02 -1.01
C THR A 262 5.81 16.94 -2.23
N ARG A 263 4.74 17.57 -2.74
CA ARG A 263 4.80 18.58 -3.81
C ARG A 263 4.76 19.99 -3.25
#